data_AF-A0AAX6GZT2-F1
#
_entry.id   AF-A0AAX6GZT2-F1
#
_cell.length_a   1.000
_cell.length_b   1.000
_cell.length_c   1.000
_cell.angle_alpha   90.00
_cell.angle_beta   90.00
_cell.angle_gamma   90.00
#
_symmetry.space_group_name_H-M   'P 1'
#
loop_
_entity.id
_entity.type
_entity.pdbx_description
1 polymer ?
#
loop_
_entity_poly.entity_id
_entity_poly.type
_entity_poly.pdbx_seq_one_letter_code
_entity_poly.pdbx_strand_id
1 'polypeptide(L)' 'MRPGGKRRIIIPPELGPPVGPSTFFSSKQFEVFDVEMLNVKDCERRTIAFYSDVVCN' A
#
# COMPACT_ATOMS: atom_id res chain seq x y z
N MET A 1 6.97 2.44 -8.19
CA MET A 1 8.03 1.41 -8.36
C MET A 1 7.80 0.70 -9.69
N ARG A 2 8.75 -0.08 -10.20
CA ARG A 2 8.53 -0.94 -11.38
C ARG A 2 8.27 -2.37 -10.90
N PRO A 3 7.38 -3.15 -11.56
CA PRO A 3 7.26 -4.59 -11.32
C PRO A 3 8.61 -5.30 -11.39
N GLY A 4 8.82 -6.28 -10.51
CA GLY A 4 10.11 -6.94 -10.25
C GLY A 4 11.13 -6.11 -9.47
N GLY A 5 10.84 -4.85 -9.16
CA GLY A 5 11.77 -3.96 -8.47
C GLY A 5 11.80 -4.19 -6.95
N LYS A 6 13.02 -4.27 -6.39
CA LYS A 6 13.27 -4.27 -4.94
C LYS A 6 13.75 -2.91 -4.48
N ARG A 7 13.15 -2.37 -3.42
CA ARG A 7 13.59 -1.11 -2.81
C ARG A 7 13.39 -1.14 -1.30
N ARG A 8 14.32 -0.49 -0.61
CA ARG A 8 14.15 -0.10 0.79
C ARG A 8 13.45 1.24 0.87
N ILE A 9 12.38 1.31 1.64
CA ILE A 9 11.62 2.53 1.92
C ILE A 9 11.78 2.84 3.40
N ILE A 10 12.07 4.10 3.71
CA ILE A 10 12.17 4.60 5.09
C ILE A 10 10.99 5.54 5.29
N ILE A 11 10.04 5.14 6.14
CA ILE A 11 8.83 5.90 6.41
C ILE A 11 9.03 6.67 7.71
N PRO A 12 8.95 8.02 7.67
CA PRO A 12 9.01 8.82 8.87
C PRO A 12 7.68 8.73 9.65
N PRO A 13 7.69 8.97 10.97
CA PRO A 13 6.51 8.79 11.81
C PRO A 13 5.27 9.58 11.36
N GLU A 14 5.43 10.71 10.66
CA GLU A 14 4.30 11.51 10.18
C GLU A 14 3.54 10.87 9.01
N LEU A 15 4.17 9.94 8.28
CA LEU A 15 3.59 9.22 7.15
C LEU A 15 3.29 7.75 7.49
N GLY A 16 3.58 7.35 8.72
CA GLY A 16 3.29 6.01 9.24
C GLY A 16 1.81 5.78 9.54
N PRO A 17 1.40 4.52 9.74
CA PRO A 17 0.04 4.19 10.14
C PRO A 17 -0.30 4.79 11.51
N PRO A 18 -1.59 5.03 11.81
CA PRO A 18 -2.00 5.53 13.10
C PRO A 18 -1.54 4.59 14.23
N VAL A 19 -0.90 5.19 15.23
CA VAL A 19 -0.40 4.49 16.41
C VAL A 19 -1.53 4.24 17.41
N GLY A 20 -1.56 3.04 17.96
CA GLY A 20 -2.56 2.65 18.96
C GLY A 20 -2.14 1.39 19.70
N PRO A 21 -2.83 1.05 20.81
CA PRO A 21 -2.48 -0.11 21.64
C PRO A 21 -2.60 -1.46 20.91
N SER A 22 -3.27 -1.47 19.75
CA SER A 22 -3.47 -2.65 18.89
C SER A 22 -2.58 -2.66 17.64
N THR A 23 -1.73 -1.65 17.44
CA THR A 23 -0.82 -1.60 16.28
C THR A 23 0.62 -1.80 16.73
N PHE A 24 1.41 -2.50 15.93
CA PHE A 24 2.82 -2.81 16.24
C PHE A 24 3.75 -1.61 16.01
N PHE A 25 3.18 -0.44 15.73
CA PHE A 25 3.88 0.73 15.23
C PHE A 25 4.14 1.73 16.35
N SER A 26 5.38 2.21 16.44
CA SER A 26 5.81 3.14 17.48
C SER A 26 5.76 4.58 16.97
N SER A 27 5.21 5.49 17.78
CA SER A 27 4.90 6.88 17.41
C SER A 27 6.11 7.77 17.12
N LYS A 28 7.33 7.26 17.25
CA LYS A 28 8.58 8.02 17.12
C LYS A 28 9.70 7.26 16.40
N GLN A 29 9.40 6.11 15.80
CA GLN A 29 10.42 5.32 15.13
C GLN A 29 10.25 5.43 13.62
N PHE A 30 11.39 5.45 12.91
CA PHE A 30 11.38 5.29 11.47
C PHE A 30 11.12 3.83 11.14
N GLU A 31 10.16 3.60 10.26
CA GLU A 31 9.85 2.27 9.79
C GLU A 31 10.63 1.99 8.51
N VAL A 32 11.40 0.91 8.51
CA VAL A 32 12.23 0.53 7.37
C VAL A 32 11.63 -0.73 6.75
N PHE A 33 11.14 -0.59 5.52
CA PHE A 33 10.52 -1.66 4.77
C PHE A 33 11.35 -2.03 3.55
N ASP A 34 11.70 -3.30 3.44
CA ASP A 34 12.22 -3.86 2.20
C ASP A 34 11.02 -4.37 1.38
N VAL A 35 10.71 -3.67 0.29
CA VAL A 35 9.53 -3.92 -0.53
C VAL A 35 9.95 -4.44 -1.91
N GLU A 36 9.32 -5.55 -2.31
CA GLU A 36 9.41 -6.11 -3.66
C GLU A 36 8.05 -5.98 -4.34
N MET A 37 8.02 -5.30 -5.49
CA MET A 37 6.80 -5.19 -6.28
C MET A 37 6.70 -6.38 -7.23
N LEU A 38 5.89 -7.38 -6.88
CA LEU A 38 5.76 -8.60 -7.69
C LEU A 38 5.08 -8.34 -9.03
N ASN A 39 3.92 -7.70 -8.99
CA ASN A 39 3.16 -7.33 -10.18
C ASN A 39 2.29 -6.10 -9.89
N VAL A 40 1.85 -5.41 -10.93
CA VAL A 40 0.81 -4.38 -10.86
C VAL A 40 -0.37 -4.88 -11.65
N LYS A 41 -1.56 -4.80 -11.05
CA LYS A 41 -2.81 -5.15 -11.71
C LYS A 41 -3.67 -3.89 -11.78
N ASP A 42 -3.98 -3.45 -13.00
CA ASP A 42 -4.78 -2.26 -13.20
C ASP A 42 -6.26 -2.64 -13.13
N CYS A 43 -6.90 -2.19 -12.06
CA CYS A 43 -8.31 -2.44 -11.79
C CYS A 43 -9.10 -1.16 -11.98
N GLU A 44 -10.18 -1.25 -12.74
CA GLU A 44 -11.13 -0.16 -12.93
C GLU A 44 -12.50 -0.53 -12.38
N ARG A 45 -13.12 0.45 -11.72
CA ARG A 45 -14.51 0.30 -11.28
C ARG A 45 -15.43 0.66 -12.43
N ARG A 46 -16.11 -0.34 -12.98
CA ARG A 46 -17.08 -0.18 -14.06
C ARG A 46 -18.49 -0.10 -13.48
N THR A 47 -19.17 1.02 -13.70
CA THR A 47 -20.60 1.15 -13.36
C THR A 47 -21.44 0.72 -14.56
N ILE A 48 -22.29 -0.29 -14.37
CA ILE A 48 -23.25 -0.75 -15.38
C ILE A 48 -24.65 -0.57 -14.80
N ALA A 49 -25.39 0.40 -15.34
CA ALA A 49 -26.72 0.79 -14.87
C ALA A 49 -26.78 1.03 -13.35
N PHE A 50 -27.25 0.06 -12.57
CA PHE A 50 -27.49 0.17 -11.12
C PHE A 50 -26.49 -0.60 -10.25
N TYR A 51 -25.50 -1.28 -10.82
CA TYR A 51 -24.46 -1.96 -10.06
C TYR A 51 -23.06 -1.55 -10.52
N SER A 52 -22.12 -1.57 -9.59
CA SER A 52 -20.71 -1.32 -9.88
C SER A 52 -19.92 -2.61 -9.73
N ASP A 53 -19.11 -2.93 -10.71
CA ASP A 53 -18.17 -4.05 -10.69
C ASP A 53 -16.73 -3.53 -10.73
N VAL A 54 -15.76 -4.35 -10.32
CA VAL A 54 -14.33 -4.05 -10.41
C VAL A 54 -13.69 -5.06 -11.34
N VAL A 55 -13.25 -4.58 -12.51
CA VAL A 55 -12.61 -5.40 -13.53
C VAL A 55 -11.12 -5.09 -13.52
N CYS A 56 -10.28 -6.12 -13.50
CA CYS A 56 -8.82 -5.96 -13.47
C CYS A 56 -8.19 -6.65 -14.68
N ASN A 57 -7.43 -5.89 -15.48
CA ASN A 57 -6.64 -6.40 -16.60
C ASN A 57 -5.33 -7.05 -16.14
#